data_AF-A0A945LG71-F1
#
_entry.id   AF-A0A945LG71-F1
#
_cell.length_a   1.000
_cell.length_b   1.000
_cell.length_c   1.000
_cell.angle_alpha   90.00
_cell.angle_beta   90.00
_cell.angle_gamma   90.00
#
_symmetry.space_group_name_H-M   'P 1'
#
loop_
_entity.id
_entity.type
_entity.pdbx_description
1 polymer ?
#
loop_
_entity_poly.entity_id
_entity_poly.type
_entity_poly.pdbx_seq_one_letter_code
_entity_poly.pdbx_strand_id
1 'polypeptide(L)'
;MQLMVKEILRSFWIKNVRAAEDGADAIKELRTFAVDLIIADWNMHPIDGLEFVRMVRNDSDSSNPYVPIIMLTGHTETHRVFEARDSGITEFLAKPVSSKGLYQRICMVIEKPRQFIKTKRFAGPDRRRTRPTDKTNKGRRALDMDDGDMSQDEIDGFLN
;
A
#
# COMPACT_ATOMS: atom_id res chain seq x y z
N MET A 1 3.71 10.18 14.74
CA MET A 1 3.80 10.18 13.25
C MET A 1 2.51 10.64 12.58
N GLN A 2 1.35 10.15 13.03
CA GLN A 2 0.02 10.49 12.51
C GLN A 2 -0.23 12.01 12.34
N LEU A 3 0.13 12.83 13.34
CA LEU A 3 -0.02 14.30 13.27
C LEU A 3 0.77 14.92 12.11
N MET A 4 2.02 14.49 11.91
CA MET A 4 2.87 15.01 10.83
C MET A 4 2.27 14.70 9.45
N VAL A 5 1.81 13.46 9.23
CA VAL A 5 1.16 13.06 7.98
C VAL A 5 -0.11 13.89 7.76
N LYS A 6 -0.92 14.08 8.82
CA LYS A 6 -2.14 14.90 8.75
C LYS A 6 -1.85 16.35 8.33
N GLU A 7 -0.81 16.96 8.88
CA GLU A 7 -0.41 18.32 8.50
C GLU A 7 0.12 18.40 7.05
N ILE A 8 0.87 17.39 6.60
CA ILE A 8 1.28 17.30 5.20
C ILE A 8 0.05 17.21 4.28
N LEU A 9 -0.92 16.35 4.58
CA LEU A 9 -2.13 16.21 3.78
C LEU A 9 -2.96 17.50 3.75
N ARG A 10 -3.06 18.21 4.88
CA ARG A 10 -3.70 19.52 4.96
C ARG A 10 -2.99 20.55 4.09
N SER A 11 -1.65 20.50 4.02
CA SER A 11 -0.88 21.38 3.11
C SER A 11 -1.20 21.13 1.63
N PHE A 12 -1.70 19.94 1.28
CA PHE A 12 -2.19 19.60 -0.06
C PHE A 12 -3.69 19.89 -0.24
N TRP A 13 -4.29 20.70 0.64
CA TRP A 13 -5.72 21.05 0.61
C TRP A 13 -6.69 19.87 0.79
N ILE A 14 -6.22 18.73 1.30
CA ILE A 14 -7.07 17.59 1.64
C ILE A 14 -7.80 17.92 2.94
N LYS A 15 -9.11 18.18 2.85
CA LYS A 15 -9.93 18.65 3.99
C LYS A 15 -10.42 17.52 4.89
N ASN A 16 -10.81 16.40 4.29
CA ASN A 16 -11.46 15.29 4.99
C ASN A 16 -10.43 14.23 5.41
N VAL A 17 -9.62 14.56 6.41
CA VAL A 17 -8.61 13.64 6.96
C VAL A 17 -9.08 13.10 8.30
N ARG A 18 -9.41 11.80 8.34
CA ARG A 18 -9.61 11.05 9.58
C ARG A 18 -8.34 10.31 9.96
N ALA A 19 -8.12 10.19 11.25
CA ALA A 19 -6.92 9.61 11.80
C ALA A 19 -7.38 8.54 12.80
N ALA A 20 -6.85 7.32 12.65
CA ALA A 20 -7.13 6.20 13.55
C ALA A 20 -5.87 5.84 14.34
N GLU A 21 -6.04 5.41 15.58
CA GLU A 21 -4.92 5.11 16.49
C GLU A 21 -4.23 3.78 16.15
N ASP A 22 -5.01 2.80 15.68
CA ASP A 22 -4.55 1.47 15.30
C ASP A 22 -5.41 0.86 14.17
N GLY A 23 -5.09 -0.37 13.76
CA GLY A 23 -5.83 -1.09 12.72
C GLY A 23 -7.29 -1.38 13.08
N ALA A 24 -7.61 -1.63 14.35
CA ALA A 24 -8.98 -1.94 14.77
C ALA A 24 -9.86 -0.67 14.74
N ASP A 25 -9.31 0.45 15.18
CA ASP A 25 -9.94 1.77 15.08
C ASP A 25 -10.13 2.19 13.61
N ALA A 26 -9.12 1.94 12.77
CA ALA A 26 -9.20 2.22 11.34
C ALA A 26 -10.34 1.44 10.65
N ILE A 27 -10.54 0.17 10.99
CA ILE A 27 -11.65 -0.63 10.45
C ILE A 27 -13.01 -0.06 10.88
N LYS A 28 -13.14 0.44 12.11
CA LYS A 28 -14.38 1.11 12.56
C LYS A 28 -14.64 2.38 11.77
N GLU A 29 -13.61 3.19 11.55
CA GLU A 29 -13.70 4.41 10.74
C GLU A 29 -14.13 4.11 9.30
N LEU A 30 -13.56 3.07 8.67
CA LEU A 30 -13.92 2.65 7.31
C LEU A 30 -15.40 2.25 7.16
N ARG A 31 -16.07 1.84 8.24
CA ARG A 31 -17.52 1.52 8.21
C ARG A 31 -18.41 2.75 8.15
N THR A 32 -17.94 3.89 8.66
CA THR A 32 -18.75 5.12 8.78
C THR A 32 -18.28 6.24 7.86
N PHE A 33 -17.09 6.10 7.28
CA PHE A 33 -16.47 7.10 6.43
C PHE A 33 -16.02 6.46 5.12
N ALA A 34 -16.56 6.97 4.01
CA ALA A 34 -16.13 6.56 2.68
C ALA A 34 -14.73 7.14 2.41
N VAL A 35 -13.72 6.27 2.45
CA VAL A 35 -12.31 6.65 2.28
C VAL A 35 -11.88 6.44 0.82
N ASP A 36 -11.24 7.46 0.25
CA ASP A 36 -10.67 7.43 -1.10
C ASP A 36 -9.20 6.99 -1.14
N LEU A 37 -8.49 7.13 -0.01
CA LEU A 37 -7.08 6.77 0.13
C LEU A 37 -6.77 6.46 1.59
N ILE A 38 -6.08 5.35 1.83
CA ILE A 38 -5.54 4.99 3.15
C ILE A 38 -4.03 5.19 3.15
N ILE A 39 -3.53 5.83 4.19
CA ILE A 39 -2.10 5.85 4.53
C ILE A 39 -1.96 5.12 5.86
N ALA A 40 -1.31 3.95 5.84
CA ALA A 40 -1.16 3.08 6.99
C ALA A 40 0.31 2.96 7.38
N ASP A 41 0.59 2.76 8.67
CA ASP A 41 1.93 2.38 9.13
C ASP A 41 2.07 0.85 9.06
N TRP A 42 3.25 0.37 8.71
CA TRP A 42 3.57 -1.06 8.84
C TRP A 42 3.58 -1.50 10.30
N ASN A 43 4.30 -0.76 11.13
CA ASN A 43 4.56 -1.13 12.52
C ASN A 43 3.45 -0.55 13.41
N MET A 44 2.29 -1.18 13.37
CA MET A 44 1.14 -0.88 14.24
C MET A 44 0.91 -2.03 15.22
N HIS A 45 0.24 -1.74 16.33
CA HIS A 45 -0.25 -2.72 17.31
C HIS A 45 -1.66 -2.30 17.75
N PRO A 46 -2.53 -3.25 18.14
CA PRO A 46 -2.29 -4.70 18.16
C PRO A 46 -2.35 -5.37 16.77
N ILE A 47 -2.99 -4.71 15.80
CA ILE A 47 -3.10 -5.17 14.42
C ILE A 47 -1.99 -4.50 13.60
N ASP A 48 -1.15 -5.28 12.95
CA ASP A 48 -0.08 -4.75 12.10
C ASP A 48 -0.61 -4.24 10.75
N GLY A 49 0.22 -3.50 10.01
CA GLY A 49 -0.19 -2.91 8.73
C GLY A 49 -0.56 -3.94 7.65
N LEU A 50 0.09 -5.11 7.63
CA LEU A 50 -0.21 -6.16 6.66
C LEU A 50 -1.51 -6.87 6.98
N GLU A 51 -1.72 -7.20 8.25
CA GLU A 51 -2.96 -7.78 8.74
C GLU A 51 -4.13 -6.83 8.48
N PHE A 52 -3.97 -5.55 8.79
CA PHE A 52 -4.95 -4.52 8.47
C PHE A 52 -5.29 -4.47 6.97
N VAL A 53 -4.28 -4.51 6.08
CA VAL A 53 -4.53 -4.57 4.63
C VAL A 53 -5.32 -5.82 4.28
N ARG A 54 -4.96 -6.99 4.80
CA ARG A 54 -5.68 -8.25 4.53
C ARG A 54 -7.14 -8.16 4.95
N MET A 55 -7.44 -7.54 6.10
CA MET A 55 -8.80 -7.28 6.56
C MET A 55 -9.54 -6.38 5.57
N VAL A 56 -8.96 -5.23 5.20
CA VAL A 56 -9.58 -4.30 4.22
C VAL A 56 -9.85 -4.99 2.88
N ARG A 57 -8.97 -5.87 2.42
CA ARG A 57 -9.09 -6.53 1.11
C ARG A 57 -10.08 -7.70 1.10
N ASN A 58 -10.19 -8.45 2.20
CA ASN A 58 -10.85 -9.76 2.22
C ASN A 58 -12.06 -9.87 3.15
N ASP A 59 -12.20 -9.02 4.16
CA ASP A 59 -13.35 -9.12 5.08
C ASP A 59 -14.66 -8.79 4.37
N SER A 60 -15.70 -9.55 4.71
CA SER A 60 -17.07 -9.31 4.23
C SER A 60 -17.61 -7.94 4.63
N ASP A 61 -17.14 -7.43 5.78
CA ASP A 61 -17.56 -6.17 6.36
C ASP A 61 -16.75 -4.98 5.85
N SER A 62 -15.79 -5.21 4.93
CA SER A 62 -15.03 -4.12 4.31
C SER A 62 -15.93 -3.32 3.38
N SER A 63 -16.08 -2.02 3.69
CA SER A 63 -16.90 -1.09 2.91
C SER A 63 -16.33 -0.84 1.51
N ASN A 64 -15.01 -0.90 1.36
CA ASN A 64 -14.33 -0.69 0.08
C ASN A 64 -13.03 -1.49 -0.01
N PRO A 65 -13.07 -2.74 -0.51
CA PRO A 65 -11.86 -3.54 -0.69
C PRO A 65 -10.98 -3.07 -1.85
N TYR A 66 -11.38 -2.05 -2.61
CA TYR A 66 -10.63 -1.49 -3.74
C TYR A 66 -9.87 -0.20 -3.38
N VAL A 67 -10.09 0.33 -2.18
CA VAL A 67 -9.47 1.58 -1.72
C VAL A 67 -7.94 1.51 -1.87
N PRO A 68 -7.29 2.50 -2.48
CA PRO A 68 -5.84 2.52 -2.53
C PRO A 68 -5.20 2.64 -1.15
N ILE A 69 -4.13 1.89 -0.91
CA ILE A 69 -3.41 1.87 0.36
C ILE A 69 -1.93 2.18 0.12
N ILE A 70 -1.44 3.27 0.71
CA ILE A 70 -0.02 3.62 0.78
C ILE A 70 0.51 3.17 2.13
N MET A 71 1.46 2.24 2.12
CA MET A 71 2.08 1.72 3.33
C MET A 71 3.35 2.50 3.68
N LEU A 72 3.40 3.04 4.89
CA LEU A 72 4.57 3.70 5.46
C LEU A 72 5.46 2.64 6.14
N THR A 73 6.67 2.44 5.64
CA THR A 73 7.59 1.42 6.17
C THR A 73 8.91 2.02 6.63
N GLY A 74 9.42 1.56 7.78
CA GLY A 74 10.81 1.79 8.19
C GLY A 74 11.76 0.69 7.73
N HIS A 75 11.24 -0.40 7.18
CA HIS A 75 12.01 -1.54 6.72
C HIS A 75 12.19 -1.46 5.20
N THR A 76 13.43 -1.59 4.75
CA THR A 76 13.83 -1.62 3.33
C THR A 76 14.13 -3.05 2.85
N GLU A 77 14.00 -4.05 3.71
CA GLU A 77 14.30 -5.45 3.41
C GLU A 77 13.36 -6.00 2.32
N THR A 78 13.96 -6.62 1.30
CA THR A 78 13.27 -7.12 0.11
C THR A 78 12.15 -8.11 0.37
N HIS A 79 12.35 -9.06 1.28
CA HIS A 79 11.34 -10.10 1.57
C HIS A 79 10.03 -9.48 2.06
N ARG A 80 10.11 -8.39 2.84
CA ARG A 80 8.95 -7.66 3.34
C ARG A 80 8.21 -6.95 2.21
N VAL A 81 8.91 -6.43 1.21
CA VAL A 81 8.28 -5.78 0.05
C VAL A 81 7.41 -6.78 -0.73
N PHE A 82 7.88 -8.01 -0.92
CA PHE A 82 7.11 -9.05 -1.61
C PHE A 82 5.88 -9.49 -0.83
N GLU A 83 6.03 -9.77 0.46
CA GLU A 83 4.90 -10.14 1.33
C GLU A 83 3.81 -9.05 1.32
N ALA A 84 4.26 -7.80 1.38
CA ALA A 84 3.39 -6.65 1.41
C ALA A 84 2.65 -6.41 0.10
N ARG A 85 3.30 -6.63 -1.04
CA ARG A 85 2.62 -6.64 -2.34
C ARG A 85 1.57 -7.73 -2.41
N ASP A 86 1.88 -8.89 -1.88
CA ASP A 86 0.98 -10.05 -1.88
C ASP A 86 -0.22 -9.85 -0.96
N SER A 87 -0.09 -9.01 0.07
CA SER A 87 -1.22 -8.57 0.92
C SER A 87 -2.22 -7.67 0.18
N GLY A 88 -1.82 -7.03 -0.93
CA GLY A 88 -2.68 -6.15 -1.73
C GLY A 88 -2.46 -4.64 -1.48
N ILE A 89 -1.27 -4.26 -1.01
CA ILE A 89 -0.86 -2.85 -0.89
C ILE A 89 -0.76 -2.18 -2.27
N THR A 90 -1.10 -0.89 -2.34
CA THR A 90 -1.03 -0.12 -3.57
C THR A 90 0.31 0.53 -3.79
N GLU A 91 0.91 1.18 -2.80
CA GLU A 91 2.27 1.73 -2.92
C GLU A 91 2.96 1.74 -1.56
N PHE A 92 4.28 1.89 -1.56
CA PHE A 92 5.07 2.11 -0.34
C PHE A 92 5.66 3.50 -0.30
N LEU A 93 5.85 3.99 0.92
CA LEU A 93 6.66 5.16 1.21
C LEU A 93 7.58 4.84 2.38
N ALA A 94 8.89 4.89 2.12
CA ALA A 94 9.89 4.71 3.16
C ALA A 94 9.84 5.87 4.16
N LYS A 95 10.04 5.55 5.44
CA LYS A 95 10.25 6.54 6.50
C LYS A 95 11.71 7.00 6.50
N PRO A 96 12.01 8.27 6.81
CA PRO A 96 11.08 9.32 7.24
C PRO A 96 10.22 9.88 6.10
N VAL A 97 8.95 10.16 6.41
CA VAL A 97 7.97 10.65 5.42
C VAL A 97 8.27 12.12 5.10
N SER A 98 8.58 12.39 3.83
CA SER A 98 8.69 13.75 3.30
C SER A 98 7.42 14.17 2.56
N SER A 99 7.10 15.47 2.55
CA SER A 99 5.95 16.00 1.81
C SER A 99 6.05 15.67 0.32
N LYS A 100 7.23 15.81 -0.28
CA LYS A 100 7.47 15.47 -1.68
C LYS A 100 7.20 14.00 -1.97
N GLY A 101 7.75 13.09 -1.15
CA GLY A 101 7.57 11.65 -1.33
C GLY A 101 6.10 11.24 -1.19
N LEU A 102 5.40 11.76 -0.18
CA LEU A 102 3.98 11.49 0.01
C LEU A 102 3.14 12.01 -1.16
N TYR A 103 3.38 13.24 -1.61
CA TYR A 103 2.70 13.84 -2.76
C TYR A 103 2.87 12.98 -4.02
N GLN A 104 4.11 12.55 -4.31
CA GLN A 104 4.40 11.72 -5.48
C GLN A 104 3.65 10.39 -5.45
N ARG A 105 3.58 9.72 -4.28
CA ARG A 105 2.85 8.45 -4.14
C ARG A 105 1.33 8.65 -4.29
N ILE A 106 0.78 9.74 -3.75
CA ILE A 106 -0.63 10.10 -3.95
C ILE A 106 -0.93 10.30 -5.44
N CYS A 107 -0.12 11.11 -6.14
CA CYS A 107 -0.27 11.32 -7.59
C CYS A 107 -0.18 9.99 -8.37
N MET A 108 0.79 9.12 -8.06
CA MET A 108 0.92 7.83 -8.74
C MET A 108 -0.35 6.98 -8.59
N VAL A 109 -0.89 6.90 -7.38
CA VAL A 109 -2.07 6.11 -7.09
C VAL A 109 -3.33 6.64 -7.78
N ILE A 110 -3.48 7.97 -7.86
CA ILE A 110 -4.66 8.63 -8.41
C ILE A 110 -4.58 8.74 -9.94
N GLU A 111 -3.45 9.20 -10.48
CA GLU A 111 -3.30 9.51 -11.91
C GLU A 111 -2.96 8.27 -12.74
N LYS A 112 -2.33 7.26 -12.14
CA LYS A 112 -1.90 6.02 -12.82
C LYS A 112 -2.39 4.79 -12.05
N PRO A 113 -3.72 4.64 -11.84
CA PRO A 113 -4.26 3.53 -11.07
C PRO A 113 -3.95 2.20 -11.79
N ARG A 114 -3.36 1.27 -11.05
CA ARG A 114 -3.16 -0.11 -11.52
C ARG A 114 -4.50 -0.84 -11.51
N GLN A 115 -4.74 -1.70 -12.50
CA GLN A 115 -5.95 -2.53 -12.54
C GLN A 115 -6.05 -3.36 -11.25
N PHE A 116 -7.19 -3.31 -10.58
CA PHE A 116 -7.43 -4.12 -9.40
C PHE A 116 -7.83 -5.53 -9.79
N ILE A 117 -7.14 -6.53 -9.23
CA ILE A 117 -7.37 -7.95 -9.48
C ILE A 117 -7.94 -8.57 -8.20
N LYS A 118 -9.13 -9.17 -8.29
CA LYS A 118 -9.76 -9.92 -7.20
C LYS A 118 -9.98 -11.37 -7.62
N THR A 119 -9.35 -12.28 -6.88
CA THR A 119 -9.42 -13.73 -7.05
C THR A 119 -9.58 -14.38 -5.68
N LYS A 120 -9.84 -15.69 -5.64
CA LYS A 120 -9.90 -16.45 -4.38
C LYS A 120 -8.59 -16.40 -3.57
N ARG A 121 -7.45 -16.10 -4.20
CA ARG A 121 -6.11 -16.15 -3.58
C ARG A 121 -5.44 -14.78 -3.45
N PHE A 122 -6.05 -13.72 -3.99
CA PHE A 122 -5.47 -12.38 -4.00
C PHE A 122 -6.52 -11.32 -4.28
N ALA A 123 -6.46 -10.23 -3.52
CA ALA A 123 -7.23 -9.02 -3.75
C ALA A 123 -6.28 -7.82 -3.63
N GLY A 124 -5.97 -7.19 -4.76
CA GLY A 124 -5.07 -6.05 -4.78
C GLY A 124 -4.77 -5.57 -6.20
N PRO A 125 -3.99 -4.50 -6.35
CA PRO A 125 -3.60 -4.00 -7.66
C PRO A 125 -2.67 -4.99 -8.39
N ASP A 126 -2.73 -5.02 -9.73
CA ASP A 126 -1.92 -5.93 -10.54
C ASP A 126 -0.43 -5.78 -10.18
N ARG A 127 0.16 -6.91 -9.77
CA ARG A 127 1.56 -7.00 -9.32
C ARG A 127 2.55 -6.80 -10.47
N ARG A 128 2.09 -6.85 -11.73
CA ARG A 128 2.90 -6.64 -12.93
C ARG A 128 3.12 -5.14 -13.17
N ARG A 129 4.26 -4.62 -12.70
CA ARG A 129 4.66 -3.22 -12.90
C ARG A 129 5.26 -2.94 -14.29
N THR A 130 5.64 -3.99 -15.04
CA THR A 130 6.36 -3.88 -16.32
C THR A 130 5.43 -3.92 -17.54
N ARG A 131 5.77 -3.12 -18.57
CA ARG A 131 5.02 -2.87 -19.82
C ARG A 131 4.46 -4.14 -20.51
N PRO A 132 3.37 -4.01 -21.29
CA PRO A 132 2.67 -5.12 -21.95
C PRO A 132 3.39 -5.63 -23.23
N THR A 133 4.71 -5.89 -23.18
CA THR A 133 5.47 -6.31 -24.37
C THR A 133 6.03 -7.72 -24.34
N ASP A 134 5.80 -8.52 -23.28
CA ASP A 134 6.26 -9.91 -23.29
C ASP A 134 5.10 -10.91 -23.30
N LYS A 135 4.76 -11.39 -24.51
CA LYS A 135 3.80 -12.48 -24.75
C LYS A 135 4.30 -13.81 -24.18
N THR A 136 5.52 -13.88 -23.67
CA THR A 136 6.10 -15.07 -23.03
C THR A 136 5.97 -14.98 -21.51
N ASN A 137 4.74 -14.86 -21.03
CA ASN A 137 4.44 -14.72 -19.60
C ASN A 137 4.57 -16.07 -18.86
N LYS A 138 5.78 -16.65 -18.85
CA LYS A 138 6.15 -17.70 -17.90
C LYS A 138 6.34 -17.03 -16.55
N GLY A 139 5.28 -17.14 -15.75
CA GLY A 139 5.09 -16.36 -14.54
C GLY A 139 6.27 -16.38 -13.59
N ARG A 140 6.65 -15.20 -13.13
CA ARG A 140 7.26 -15.02 -11.81
C ARG A 140 6.18 -15.28 -10.77
N ARG A 141 5.88 -16.56 -10.55
CA ARG A 141 5.27 -17.04 -9.32
C ARG A 141 6.36 -16.88 -8.24
N ALA A 142 5.94 -16.65 -7.01
CA ALA A 142 6.76 -16.35 -5.84
C ALA A 142 7.70 -17.48 -5.37
N LEU A 143 8.27 -18.30 -6.27
CA LEU A 143 9.14 -19.42 -5.91
C LEU A 143 10.54 -19.37 -6.55
N ASP A 144 10.78 -18.45 -7.49
CA ASP A 144 12.06 -18.34 -8.18
C ASP A 144 12.64 -16.93 -8.02
N MET A 145 13.20 -16.59 -6.85
CA MET A 145 14.18 -15.51 -6.72
C MET A 145 15.00 -15.71 -5.45
N ASP A 146 16.29 -15.95 -5.68
CA ASP A 146 17.40 -16.07 -4.74
C ASP A 146 17.40 -14.95 -3.68
N ASP A 147 17.76 -15.29 -2.44
CA ASP A 147 17.65 -14.51 -1.20
C ASP A 147 18.65 -13.33 -1.13
N GLY A 148 18.82 -12.58 -2.22
CA GLY A 148 19.71 -11.42 -2.30
C GLY A 148 19.03 -10.12 -1.86
N ASP A 149 19.73 -9.31 -1.07
CA ASP A 149 19.35 -7.93 -0.77
C ASP A 149 19.27 -7.11 -2.07
N MET A 150 18.13 -6.48 -2.31
CA MET A 150 17.92 -5.63 -3.49
C MET A 150 18.43 -4.22 -3.23
N SER A 151 19.06 -3.63 -4.23
CA SER A 151 19.53 -2.25 -4.19
C SER A 151 18.38 -1.25 -4.04
N GLN A 152 18.64 -0.08 -3.47
CA GLN A 152 17.64 0.99 -3.35
C GLN A 152 17.08 1.40 -4.73
N ASP A 153 17.87 1.31 -5.79
CA ASP A 153 17.42 1.57 -7.17
C ASP A 153 16.48 0.49 -7.70
N GLU A 154 16.65 -0.77 -7.29
CA GLU A 154 15.71 -1.85 -7.61
C GLU A 154 14.42 -1.71 -6.81
N ILE A 155 14.51 -1.37 -5.51
CA ILE A 155 13.35 -1.02 -4.69
C ILE A 155 12.63 0.16 -5.34
N ASP A 156 13.34 1.21 -5.74
CA ASP A 156 12.77 2.38 -6.39
C ASP A 156 12.20 2.06 -7.78
N GLY A 157 12.79 1.16 -8.55
CA GLY A 157 12.22 0.64 -9.81
C GLY A 157 10.99 -0.24 -9.59
N PHE A 158 10.87 -0.79 -8.39
CA PHE A 158 9.69 -1.49 -7.90
C PHE A 158 8.66 -0.56 -7.26
N LEU A 159 9.02 0.66 -6.91
CA LEU A 159 8.18 1.69 -6.30
C LEU A 159 7.83 2.86 -7.25
N ASN A 160 8.46 2.96 -8.42
CA ASN A 160 8.21 3.96 -9.49
C ASN A 160 7.61 3.33 -10.74
#